data_AF-A0A0W8IH05-F1
#
_entry.id   AF-A0A0W8IH05-F1
#
_cell.length_a   1.000
_cell.length_b   1.000
_cell.length_c   1.000
_cell.angle_alpha   90.00
_cell.angle_beta   90.00
_cell.angle_gamma   90.00
#
_symmetry.space_group_name_H-M   'P 1'
#
loop_
_entity.id
_entity.type
_entity.pdbx_description
1 polymer ?
#
loop_
_entity_poly.entity_id
_entity_poly.type
_entity_poly.pdbx_seq_one_letter_code
_entity_poly.pdbx_strand_id
1 'polypeptide(L)'
;MTGSAGEPRATALVRDLLERGESVATAESLTGGLVCAALTDVPGASGAVRGSVVAYATPVKEQVLGVGDGVLTGPGTVSQECAEAMALGGARVLHADWCVSTTGVAGPGPSEGAPAGTVHVAVAHREQVVGHRVFSLHGDRDHIRRATVSVALDLLQGCLTRGVSGGEGTVEAAGAATASASAPGPARVDAAAPGTTDAKGEEG
;
A
#
# COMPACT_ATOMS: atom_id res chain seq x y z
N MET A 1 -0.09 -25.04 12.95
CA MET A 1 -1.27 -24.77 13.80
C MET A 1 -2.05 -23.64 13.14
N THR A 2 -3.34 -23.82 12.83
CA THR A 2 -4.12 -22.78 12.12
C THR A 2 -4.35 -21.59 13.06
N GLY A 3 -3.93 -20.39 12.66
CA GLY A 3 -4.10 -19.16 13.44
C GLY A 3 -5.54 -18.98 13.93
N SER A 4 -5.68 -18.39 15.13
CA SER A 4 -6.97 -18.12 15.77
C SER A 4 -7.76 -17.07 14.97
N ALA A 5 -9.08 -17.24 14.87
CA ALA A 5 -9.96 -16.21 14.32
C ALA A 5 -9.80 -14.91 15.13
N GLY A 6 -9.27 -13.86 14.48
CA GLY A 6 -9.03 -12.55 15.10
C GLY A 6 -7.55 -12.22 15.38
N GLU A 7 -6.61 -13.10 15.05
CA GLU A 7 -5.18 -12.76 15.12
C GLU A 7 -4.82 -11.63 14.13
N PRO A 8 -4.06 -10.60 14.55
CA PRO A 8 -3.58 -9.55 13.65
C PRO A 8 -2.80 -10.13 12.47
N ARG A 9 -3.04 -9.61 11.27
CA ARG A 9 -2.46 -10.15 10.03
C ARG A 9 -0.94 -10.20 10.06
N ALA A 10 -0.28 -9.16 10.58
CA ALA A 10 1.19 -9.12 10.71
C ALA A 10 1.71 -10.24 11.63
N THR A 11 1.01 -10.54 12.73
CA THR A 11 1.37 -11.61 13.66
C THR A 11 1.32 -12.97 12.98
N ALA A 12 0.23 -13.25 12.26
CA ALA A 12 0.08 -14.49 11.50
C ALA A 12 1.20 -14.64 10.45
N LEU A 13 1.49 -13.57 9.70
CA LEU A 13 2.56 -13.56 8.69
C LEU A 13 3.93 -13.88 9.28
N VAL A 14 4.32 -13.17 10.35
CA VAL A 14 5.63 -13.38 10.98
C VAL A 14 5.75 -14.79 11.54
N ARG A 15 4.71 -15.31 12.20
CA ARG A 15 4.70 -16.71 12.65
C ARG A 15 4.90 -17.66 11.48
N ASP A 16 4.09 -17.53 10.43
CA ASP A 16 4.09 -18.48 9.31
C ASP A 16 5.45 -18.45 8.56
N LEU A 17 6.08 -17.29 8.43
CA LEU A 17 7.44 -17.15 7.89
C LEU A 17 8.50 -17.81 8.77
N LEU A 18 8.44 -17.59 10.09
CA LEU A 18 9.34 -18.24 11.06
C LEU A 18 9.19 -19.76 11.05
N GLU A 19 7.96 -20.28 11.00
CA GLU A 19 7.68 -21.72 10.92
C GLU A 19 8.25 -22.34 9.62
N ARG A 20 8.32 -21.56 8.54
CA ARG A 20 8.89 -21.97 7.25
C ARG A 20 10.41 -21.76 7.15
N GLY A 21 11.02 -21.01 8.06
CA GLY A 21 12.40 -20.56 7.93
C GLY A 21 12.63 -19.63 6.74
N GLU A 22 11.57 -18.95 6.28
CA GLU A 22 11.61 -18.01 5.15
C GLU A 22 11.65 -16.56 5.66
N SER A 23 12.22 -15.67 4.85
CA SER A 23 12.39 -14.26 5.19
C SER A 23 11.56 -13.33 4.32
N VAL A 24 11.26 -12.12 4.82
CA VAL A 24 10.46 -11.11 4.11
C VAL A 24 11.11 -9.74 4.13
N ALA A 25 10.99 -9.02 3.02
CA ALA A 25 11.34 -7.62 2.85
C ALA A 25 10.13 -6.80 2.39
N THR A 26 10.23 -5.47 2.49
CA THR A 26 9.25 -4.55 1.87
C THR A 26 9.93 -3.55 0.93
N ALA A 27 9.24 -3.19 -0.15
CA ALA A 27 9.63 -2.13 -1.07
C ALA A 27 8.51 -1.09 -1.15
N GLU A 28 8.66 0.03 -0.45
CA GLU A 28 7.55 0.94 -0.16
C GLU A 28 7.70 2.29 -0.87
N SER A 29 6.61 2.79 -1.44
CA SER A 29 6.51 4.18 -1.92
C SER A 29 5.51 4.95 -1.04
N LEU A 30 4.23 4.98 -1.39
CA LEU A 30 3.22 5.80 -0.71
C LEU A 30 3.05 5.50 0.80
N THR A 31 3.33 4.27 1.24
CA THR A 31 3.22 3.88 2.65
C THR A 31 4.39 4.40 3.48
N GLY A 32 5.56 4.65 2.90
CA GLY A 32 6.69 5.28 3.58
C GLY A 32 7.26 4.47 4.75
N GLY A 33 7.29 3.15 4.65
CA GLY A 33 7.84 2.26 5.68
C GLY A 33 6.81 1.67 6.64
N LEU A 34 5.53 2.04 6.50
CA LEU A 34 4.46 1.56 7.39
C LEU A 34 4.20 0.06 7.27
N VAL A 35 4.47 -0.57 6.12
CA VAL A 35 4.32 -2.04 5.99
C VAL A 35 5.39 -2.73 6.81
N CYS A 36 6.65 -2.29 6.69
CA CYS A 36 7.74 -2.81 7.50
C CYS A 36 7.50 -2.56 8.99
N ALA A 37 7.04 -1.36 9.37
CA ALA A 37 6.72 -1.02 10.76
C ALA A 37 5.71 -2.02 11.35
N ALA A 38 4.60 -2.28 10.64
CA ALA A 38 3.59 -3.22 11.08
C ALA A 38 4.12 -4.65 11.27
N LEU A 39 5.07 -5.09 10.43
CA LEU A 39 5.73 -6.39 10.60
C LEU A 39 6.70 -6.39 11.78
N THR A 40 7.48 -5.32 11.97
CA THR A 40 8.46 -5.21 13.05
C THR A 40 7.86 -4.98 14.43
N ASP A 41 6.60 -4.54 14.50
CA ASP A 41 5.85 -4.44 15.77
C ASP A 41 5.53 -5.82 16.38
N VAL A 42 5.68 -6.91 15.61
CA VAL A 42 5.45 -8.28 16.08
C VAL A 42 6.68 -8.80 16.84
N PRO A 43 6.53 -9.31 18.09
CA PRO A 43 7.63 -9.94 18.81
C PRO A 43 8.27 -11.09 18.00
N GLY A 44 9.60 -11.09 17.91
CA GLY A 44 10.35 -12.10 17.15
C GLY A 44 10.48 -11.80 15.65
N ALA A 45 9.96 -10.67 15.16
CA ALA A 45 10.04 -10.28 13.74
C ALA A 45 11.46 -10.26 13.17
N SER A 46 12.48 -10.01 13.98
CA SER A 46 13.89 -10.04 13.54
C SER A 46 14.35 -11.39 12.98
N GLY A 47 13.64 -12.49 13.28
CA GLY A 47 13.93 -13.80 12.69
C GLY A 47 13.44 -13.97 11.24
N ALA A 48 12.52 -13.13 10.77
CA ALA A 48 11.95 -13.23 9.42
C ALA A 48 12.07 -11.93 8.60
N VAL A 49 11.93 -10.76 9.22
CA VAL A 49 11.93 -9.47 8.53
C VAL A 49 13.37 -8.99 8.28
N ARG A 50 13.74 -8.83 7.00
CA ARG A 50 15.06 -8.34 6.57
C ARG A 50 15.19 -6.82 6.59
N GLY A 51 14.09 -6.12 6.39
CA GLY A 51 14.06 -4.67 6.35
C GLY A 51 13.20 -4.13 5.22
N SER A 52 13.40 -2.86 4.89
CA SER A 52 12.63 -2.13 3.88
C SER A 52 13.52 -1.27 3.00
N VAL A 53 13.15 -1.15 1.73
CA VAL A 53 13.58 -0.05 0.87
C VAL A 53 12.40 0.89 0.68
N VAL A 54 12.51 2.11 1.19
CA VAL A 54 11.52 3.16 0.94
C VAL A 54 11.92 3.96 -0.31
N ALA A 55 11.44 3.51 -1.47
CA ALA A 55 11.70 4.11 -2.77
C ALA A 55 10.65 5.17 -3.14
N TYR A 56 10.54 6.23 -2.32
CA TYR A 56 9.53 7.28 -2.52
C TYR A 56 9.74 8.05 -3.83
N ALA A 57 10.98 8.48 -4.10
CA ALA A 57 11.34 9.19 -5.32
C ALA A 57 11.65 8.23 -6.48
N THR A 58 11.31 8.62 -7.70
CA THR A 58 11.56 7.83 -8.93
C THR A 58 13.03 7.38 -9.08
N PRO A 59 14.05 8.23 -8.85
CA PRO A 59 15.44 7.80 -8.93
C PRO A 59 15.81 6.68 -7.94
N VAL A 60 15.13 6.59 -6.79
CA VAL A 60 15.37 5.51 -5.82
C VAL A 60 14.79 4.18 -6.33
N LYS A 61 13.64 4.23 -7.02
CA LYS A 61 13.05 3.05 -7.69
C LYS A 61 14.02 2.50 -8.74
N GLU A 62 14.63 3.38 -9.53
CA GLU A 62 15.62 3.00 -10.54
C GLU A 62 16.92 2.48 -9.90
N GLN A 63 17.59 3.32 -9.09
CA GLN A 63 18.97 3.08 -8.65
C GLN A 63 19.08 1.99 -7.59
N VAL A 64 18.10 1.88 -6.69
CA VAL A 64 18.13 0.90 -5.60
C VAL A 64 17.37 -0.35 -5.99
N LEU A 65 16.15 -0.22 -6.48
CA LEU A 65 15.30 -1.38 -6.79
C LEU A 65 15.51 -1.91 -8.22
N GLY A 66 16.21 -1.19 -9.09
CA GLY A 66 16.46 -1.62 -10.46
C GLY A 66 15.21 -1.58 -11.33
N VAL A 67 14.24 -0.72 -11.03
CA VAL A 67 13.07 -0.52 -11.89
C VAL A 67 13.55 0.13 -13.19
N GLY A 68 13.33 -0.55 -14.32
CA GLY A 68 13.85 -0.12 -15.61
C GLY A 68 13.23 1.18 -16.11
N ASP A 69 14.02 2.00 -16.80
CA ASP A 69 13.60 3.28 -17.36
C ASP A 69 12.33 3.17 -18.21
N GLY A 70 12.22 2.13 -19.05
CA GLY A 70 11.02 1.89 -19.87
C GLY A 70 9.73 1.70 -19.05
N VAL A 71 9.82 1.19 -17.81
CA VAL A 71 8.68 1.12 -16.89
C VAL A 71 8.37 2.50 -16.33
N LEU A 72 9.39 3.25 -15.94
CA LEU A 72 9.25 4.57 -15.30
C LEU A 72 8.74 5.64 -16.27
N THR A 73 9.13 5.59 -17.54
CA THR A 73 8.71 6.55 -18.57
C THR A 73 7.48 6.12 -19.36
N GLY A 74 7.17 4.82 -19.38
CA GLY A 74 6.03 4.25 -20.10
C GLY A 74 4.81 4.11 -19.19
N PRO A 75 4.59 2.93 -18.56
CA PRO A 75 3.51 2.70 -17.60
C PRO A 75 3.49 3.68 -16.41
N GLY A 76 4.66 4.16 -15.98
CA GLY A 76 4.80 5.11 -14.86
C GLY A 76 4.99 4.43 -13.50
N THR A 77 5.14 5.24 -12.45
CA THR A 77 5.36 4.76 -11.08
C THR A 77 4.08 4.26 -10.42
N VAL A 78 2.91 4.61 -10.95
CA VAL A 78 1.59 4.14 -10.50
C VAL A 78 1.07 3.08 -11.48
N SER A 79 1.76 1.95 -11.54
CA SER A 79 1.49 0.86 -12.49
C SER A 79 1.73 -0.52 -11.88
N GLN A 80 1.24 -1.55 -12.56
CA GLN A 80 1.51 -2.95 -12.20
C GLN A 80 2.99 -3.26 -12.36
N GLU A 81 3.57 -2.87 -13.50
CA GLU A 81 4.95 -3.10 -13.88
C GLU A 81 5.92 -2.49 -12.87
N CYS A 82 5.63 -1.27 -12.39
CA CYS A 82 6.43 -0.64 -11.34
C CYS A 82 6.31 -1.40 -10.02
N ALA A 83 5.10 -1.83 -9.61
CA ALA A 83 4.91 -2.58 -8.38
C ALA A 83 5.66 -3.93 -8.43
N GLU A 84 5.54 -4.67 -9.52
CA GLU A 84 6.22 -5.94 -9.75
C GLU A 84 7.74 -5.80 -9.75
N ALA A 85 8.27 -4.82 -10.50
CA ALA A 85 9.71 -4.53 -10.52
C ALA A 85 10.23 -4.12 -9.14
N MET A 86 9.47 -3.32 -8.37
CA MET A 86 9.81 -2.97 -7.00
C MET A 86 9.85 -4.20 -6.08
N ALA A 87 8.91 -5.15 -6.22
CA ALA A 87 8.89 -6.36 -5.41
C ALA A 87 10.11 -7.25 -5.71
N LEU A 88 10.41 -7.49 -6.98
CA LEU A 88 11.60 -8.24 -7.39
C LEU A 88 12.89 -7.55 -6.94
N GLY A 89 12.96 -6.22 -7.08
CA GLY A 89 14.08 -5.40 -6.63
C GLY A 89 14.32 -5.50 -5.13
N GLY A 90 13.24 -5.40 -4.33
CA GLY A 90 13.32 -5.46 -2.88
C GLY A 90 13.78 -6.84 -2.39
N ALA A 91 13.24 -7.92 -2.96
CA ALA A 91 13.67 -9.29 -2.66
C ALA A 91 15.17 -9.47 -2.94
N ARG A 92 15.63 -9.00 -4.11
CA ARG A 92 17.04 -9.10 -4.54
C ARG A 92 17.99 -8.31 -3.64
N VAL A 93 17.69 -7.04 -3.36
CA VAL A 93 18.58 -6.13 -2.63
C VAL A 93 18.68 -6.48 -1.14
N LEU A 94 17.58 -6.95 -0.55
CA LEU A 94 17.53 -7.31 0.87
C LEU A 94 17.74 -8.79 1.13
N HIS A 95 18.01 -9.58 0.09
CA HIS A 95 18.22 -11.02 0.15
C HIS A 95 17.11 -11.75 0.95
N ALA A 96 15.86 -11.42 0.62
CA ALA A 96 14.68 -11.99 1.25
C ALA A 96 13.99 -13.02 0.34
N ASP A 97 13.39 -14.05 0.94
CA ASP A 97 12.59 -15.03 0.18
C ASP A 97 11.31 -14.39 -0.36
N TRP A 98 10.71 -13.48 0.41
CA TRP A 98 9.50 -12.76 0.03
C TRP A 98 9.75 -11.26 -0.02
N CYS A 99 9.11 -10.57 -0.94
CA CYS A 99 9.03 -9.11 -0.89
C CYS A 99 7.64 -8.63 -1.28
N VAL A 100 7.06 -7.77 -0.45
CA VAL A 100 5.83 -7.04 -0.79
C VAL A 100 6.18 -5.61 -1.17
N SER A 101 5.62 -5.13 -2.28
CA SER A 101 5.80 -3.75 -2.74
C SER A 101 4.51 -2.95 -2.69
N THR A 102 4.64 -1.64 -2.52
CA THR A 102 3.51 -0.69 -2.57
C THR A 102 3.87 0.53 -3.40
N THR A 103 3.03 0.84 -4.40
CA THR A 103 3.10 2.09 -5.15
C THR A 103 1.69 2.59 -5.49
N GLY A 104 1.51 3.89 -5.64
CA GLY A 104 0.17 4.47 -5.76
C GLY A 104 0.07 5.92 -5.35
N VAL A 105 -1.16 6.43 -5.38
CA VAL A 105 -1.49 7.83 -5.10
C VAL A 105 -2.21 7.94 -3.76
N ALA A 106 -1.50 8.36 -2.72
CA ALA A 106 -2.14 8.61 -1.42
C ALA A 106 -3.01 9.89 -1.41
N GLY A 107 -2.92 10.76 -2.42
CA GLY A 107 -3.65 12.02 -2.49
C GLY A 107 -2.95 13.20 -1.81
N PRO A 108 -3.62 14.37 -1.74
CA PRO A 108 -5.06 14.56 -2.03
C PRO A 108 -5.42 14.69 -3.51
N GLY A 109 -4.46 15.00 -4.39
CA GLY A 109 -4.68 15.12 -5.84
C GLY A 109 -4.32 13.85 -6.62
N PRO A 110 -4.65 13.81 -7.93
CA PRO A 110 -4.20 12.75 -8.83
C PRO A 110 -2.69 12.85 -9.09
N SER A 111 -2.09 11.75 -9.55
CA SER A 111 -0.69 11.70 -10.00
C SER A 111 -0.58 10.76 -11.20
N GLU A 112 0.20 11.14 -12.22
CA GLU A 112 0.39 10.34 -13.44
C GLU A 112 -0.94 9.92 -14.11
N GLY A 113 -1.98 10.75 -14.00
CA GLY A 113 -3.32 10.44 -14.52
C GLY A 113 -4.16 9.50 -13.64
N ALA A 114 -3.58 8.88 -12.61
CA ALA A 114 -4.31 8.05 -11.65
C ALA A 114 -4.95 8.91 -10.54
N PRO A 115 -6.21 8.64 -10.15
CA PRO A 115 -6.88 9.35 -9.06
C PRO A 115 -6.25 9.02 -7.70
N ALA A 116 -6.46 9.91 -6.72
CA ALA A 116 -6.15 9.62 -5.34
C ALA A 116 -6.88 8.33 -4.90
N GLY A 117 -6.16 7.45 -4.21
CA GLY A 117 -6.67 6.14 -3.80
C GLY A 117 -6.27 4.98 -4.70
N THR A 118 -5.73 5.23 -5.90
CA THR A 118 -5.18 4.15 -6.75
C THR A 118 -3.91 3.59 -6.15
N VAL A 119 -3.90 2.29 -5.85
CA VAL A 119 -2.78 1.60 -5.21
C VAL A 119 -2.50 0.27 -5.89
N HIS A 120 -1.25 0.04 -6.25
CA HIS A 120 -0.74 -1.23 -6.73
C HIS A 120 0.09 -1.90 -5.63
N VAL A 121 -0.19 -3.17 -5.38
CA VAL A 121 0.57 -4.02 -4.48
C VAL A 121 1.01 -5.25 -5.25
N ALA A 122 2.29 -5.58 -5.19
CA ALA A 122 2.82 -6.82 -5.73
C ALA A 122 3.57 -7.61 -4.65
N VAL A 123 3.64 -8.92 -4.84
CA VAL A 123 4.37 -9.85 -3.99
C VAL A 123 5.29 -10.68 -4.88
N ALA A 124 6.57 -10.66 -4.57
CA ALA A 124 7.57 -11.55 -5.14
C ALA A 124 7.92 -12.64 -4.14
N HIS A 125 8.18 -13.84 -4.66
CA HIS A 125 8.89 -14.91 -3.96
C HIS A 125 10.15 -15.23 -4.74
N ARG A 126 11.32 -14.95 -4.14
CA ARG A 126 12.63 -14.98 -4.76
C ARG A 126 12.66 -14.09 -6.01
N GLU A 127 12.87 -14.68 -7.18
CA GLU A 127 13.00 -13.98 -8.45
C GLU A 127 11.69 -13.96 -9.25
N GLN A 128 10.57 -14.39 -8.66
CA GLN A 128 9.29 -14.51 -9.35
C GLN A 128 8.21 -13.66 -8.68
N VAL A 129 7.43 -12.94 -9.48
CA VAL A 129 6.18 -12.32 -9.01
C VAL A 129 5.14 -13.41 -8.84
N VAL A 130 4.53 -13.48 -7.67
CA VAL A 130 3.54 -14.51 -7.30
C VAL A 130 2.18 -13.91 -6.91
N GLY A 131 2.05 -12.60 -7.01
CA GLY A 131 0.79 -11.90 -6.82
C GLY A 131 0.91 -10.42 -7.15
N HIS A 132 -0.14 -9.88 -7.77
CA HIS A 132 -0.32 -8.45 -7.96
C HIS A 132 -1.81 -8.14 -7.81
N ARG A 133 -2.13 -6.97 -7.25
CA ARG A 133 -3.48 -6.41 -7.23
C ARG A 133 -3.44 -4.89 -7.32
N VAL A 134 -4.46 -4.33 -7.98
CA VAL A 134 -4.80 -2.91 -7.94
C VAL A 134 -6.01 -2.68 -7.04
N PHE A 135 -5.98 -1.58 -6.29
CA PHE A 135 -7.04 -1.17 -5.37
C PHE A 135 -7.42 0.29 -5.61
N SER A 136 -8.70 0.57 -5.41
CA SER A 136 -9.26 1.93 -5.33
C SER A 136 -9.69 2.18 -3.89
N LEU A 137 -8.80 2.80 -3.12
CA LEU A 137 -8.99 3.10 -1.71
C LEU A 137 -9.59 4.51 -1.54
N HIS A 138 -10.29 4.74 -0.44
CA HIS A 138 -11.02 5.98 -0.20
C HIS A 138 -10.65 6.57 1.16
N GLY A 139 -10.74 7.89 1.28
CA GLY A 139 -10.41 8.64 2.49
C GLY A 139 -9.32 9.67 2.24
N ASP A 140 -8.87 10.30 3.32
CA ASP A 140 -7.71 11.19 3.27
C ASP A 140 -6.40 10.41 3.06
N ARG A 141 -5.31 11.16 2.93
CA ARG A 141 -3.96 10.63 2.69
C ARG A 141 -3.55 9.57 3.71
N ASP A 142 -3.85 9.79 4.98
CA ASP A 142 -3.43 8.90 6.05
C ASP A 142 -4.30 7.64 6.10
N HIS A 143 -5.59 7.75 5.81
CA HIS A 143 -6.49 6.61 5.63
C HIS A 143 -6.04 5.72 4.47
N ILE A 144 -5.73 6.30 3.30
CA ILE A 144 -5.25 5.53 2.13
C ILE A 144 -3.95 4.80 2.47
N ARG A 145 -3.01 5.46 3.15
CA ARG A 145 -1.74 4.82 3.56
C ARG A 145 -1.95 3.65 4.52
N ARG A 146 -2.79 3.80 5.55
CA ARG A 146 -3.11 2.71 6.49
C ARG A 146 -3.85 1.56 5.81
N ALA A 147 -4.84 1.87 4.96
CA ALA A 147 -5.56 0.87 4.19
C ALA A 147 -4.64 0.11 3.22
N THR A 148 -3.64 0.79 2.64
CA THR A 148 -2.60 0.18 1.81
C THR A 148 -1.80 -0.87 2.59
N VAL A 149 -1.44 -0.59 3.85
CA VAL A 149 -0.76 -1.58 4.72
C VAL A 149 -1.61 -2.83 4.88
N SER A 150 -2.90 -2.68 5.21
CA SER A 150 -3.80 -3.82 5.39
C SER A 150 -3.88 -4.70 4.14
N VAL A 151 -4.13 -4.11 2.97
CA VAL A 151 -4.24 -4.89 1.72
C VAL A 151 -2.92 -5.50 1.28
N ALA A 152 -1.78 -4.87 1.62
CA ALA A 152 -0.45 -5.43 1.36
C ALA A 152 -0.19 -6.69 2.20
N LEU A 153 -0.50 -6.65 3.50
CA LEU A 153 -0.37 -7.80 4.39
C LEU A 153 -1.35 -8.93 4.00
N ASP A 154 -2.58 -8.59 3.61
CA ASP A 154 -3.56 -9.58 3.16
C ASP A 154 -3.12 -10.27 1.85
N LEU A 155 -2.59 -9.52 0.88
CA LEU A 155 -2.07 -10.11 -0.36
C LEU A 155 -0.90 -11.05 -0.10
N LEU A 156 0.07 -10.61 0.72
CA LEU A 156 1.23 -11.41 1.11
C LEU A 156 0.81 -12.72 1.79
N GLN A 157 -0.11 -12.66 2.76
CA GLN A 157 -0.62 -13.86 3.45
C GLN A 157 -1.32 -14.80 2.46
N GLY A 158 -2.10 -14.25 1.53
CA GLY A 158 -2.75 -15.02 0.48
C GLY A 158 -1.73 -15.77 -0.40
N CYS A 159 -0.64 -15.13 -0.79
CA CYS A 159 0.42 -15.77 -1.56
C CYS A 159 1.19 -16.82 -0.75
N LEU A 160 1.48 -16.54 0.53
CA LEU A 160 2.16 -17.48 1.44
C LEU A 160 1.38 -18.78 1.62
N THR A 161 0.05 -18.66 1.79
CA THR A 161 -0.85 -19.80 2.09
C THR A 161 -1.25 -20.63 0.87
N ARG A 162 -1.34 -20.03 -0.33
CA ARG A 162 -1.70 -20.77 -1.55
C ARG A 162 -0.57 -21.69 -2.05
N GLY A 163 0.65 -21.51 -1.56
CA GLY A 163 1.84 -22.19 -2.07
C GLY A 163 2.22 -21.63 -3.44
N VAL A 164 3.52 -21.36 -3.66
CA VAL A 164 3.98 -20.95 -4.99
C VAL A 164 3.97 -22.18 -5.88
N SER A 165 2.85 -22.44 -6.57
CA SER A 165 2.83 -23.41 -7.66
C SER A 165 3.74 -22.87 -8.76
N GLY A 166 4.79 -23.60 -9.11
CA GLY A 166 5.79 -23.21 -10.12
C GLY A 166 5.22 -23.17 -11.55
N GLY A 167 4.30 -22.24 -11.83
CA GLY A 167 3.70 -22.04 -13.14
C GLY A 167 3.31 -20.57 -13.31
N GLU A 168 3.69 -20.02 -14.47
CA GLU A 168 3.35 -18.67 -14.91
C GLU A 168 1.85 -18.40 -14.74
N GLY A 169 1.50 -17.35 -14.01
CA GLY A 169 0.11 -16.96 -13.82
C GLY A 169 -0.02 -15.67 -13.04
N THR A 170 -0.15 -14.55 -13.75
CA THR A 170 -0.76 -13.34 -13.21
C THR A 170 -2.22 -13.63 -12.90
N VAL A 171 -2.65 -13.30 -11.68
CA VAL A 171 -4.04 -13.46 -11.24
C VAL A 171 -4.66 -12.08 -11.09
N GLU A 172 -5.35 -11.60 -12.13
CA GLU A 172 -6.30 -10.52 -11.96
C GLU A 172 -7.52 -11.06 -11.20
N ALA A 173 -7.81 -10.49 -10.03
CA ALA A 173 -9.06 -10.74 -9.33
C ALA A 173 -9.82 -9.43 -9.19
N ALA A 174 -11.01 -9.40 -9.80
CA ALA A 174 -11.93 -8.28 -9.74
C ALA A 174 -12.22 -7.83 -8.31
N GLY A 175 -12.18 -6.51 -8.09
CA GLY A 175 -12.37 -5.89 -6.79
C GLY A 175 -13.73 -6.20 -6.18
N ALA A 176 -13.73 -6.56 -4.89
CA ALA A 176 -14.92 -6.51 -4.07
C ALA A 176 -15.08 -5.07 -3.55
N ALA A 177 -15.78 -4.24 -4.31
CA ALA A 177 -16.37 -3.03 -3.79
C ALA A 177 -17.57 -3.41 -2.91
N THR A 178 -17.45 -3.29 -1.59
CA THR A 178 -18.62 -3.18 -0.72
C THR A 178 -18.87 -1.70 -0.44
N ALA A 179 -19.67 -1.09 -1.32
CA ALA A 179 -20.30 0.18 -1.02
C ALA A 179 -21.34 -0.05 0.09
N SER A 180 -21.12 0.52 1.27
CA SER A 180 -22.19 0.78 2.23
C SER A 180 -22.61 2.23 2.06
N ALA A 181 -23.75 2.43 1.40
CA ALA A 181 -24.39 3.72 1.27
C ALA A 181 -24.94 4.17 2.63
N SER A 182 -24.45 5.29 3.13
CA SER A 182 -25.17 6.08 4.14
C SER A 182 -25.80 7.28 3.42
N ALA A 183 -27.13 7.35 3.46
CA ALA A 183 -27.90 8.41 2.83
C ALA A 183 -27.66 9.76 3.53
N PRO A 184 -27.62 10.89 2.80
CA PRO A 184 -27.60 12.20 3.43
C PRO A 184 -29.00 12.53 3.96
N GLY A 185 -29.13 12.66 5.28
CA GLY A 185 -30.30 13.26 5.92
C GLY A 185 -30.38 14.77 5.61
N PRO A 186 -31.58 15.37 5.46
CA PRO A 186 -31.68 16.77 5.07
C PRO A 186 -31.63 17.73 6.26
N ALA A 187 -31.25 18.96 5.90
CA ALA A 187 -31.43 20.24 6.61
C ALA A 187 -30.37 20.56 7.69
N ARG A 188 -29.89 21.80 7.83
CA ARG A 188 -30.67 23.05 7.81
C ARG A 188 -29.86 24.25 7.31
N VAL A 189 -30.59 25.18 6.69
CA VAL A 189 -30.18 26.54 6.40
C VAL A 189 -30.41 27.33 7.69
N ASP A 190 -29.36 27.86 8.30
CA ASP A 190 -29.53 28.87 9.35
C ASP A 190 -29.57 30.25 8.72
N ALA A 191 -30.71 30.89 8.95
CA ALA A 191 -31.05 32.21 8.48
C ALA A 191 -30.19 33.27 9.18
N ALA A 192 -29.71 34.23 8.39
CA ALA A 192 -29.23 35.51 8.87
C ALA A 192 -30.34 36.25 9.64
N ALA A 193 -29.98 36.88 10.76
CA ALA A 193 -30.79 37.89 11.42
C ALA A 193 -30.08 39.26 11.38
N PRO A 194 -30.81 40.39 11.39
CA PRO A 194 -30.30 41.71 11.01
C PRO A 194 -30.01 42.64 12.21
N GLY A 195 -29.32 43.75 11.90
CA GLY A 195 -29.13 44.94 12.76
C GLY A 195 -27.73 44.99 13.39
N THR A 196 -27.01 46.11 13.46
CA THR A 196 -27.43 47.51 13.57
C THR A 196 -26.35 48.45 13.01
N THR A 197 -26.82 49.60 12.54
CA THR A 197 -26.06 50.83 12.25
C THR A 197 -25.23 51.29 13.44
N ASP A 198 -24.03 51.83 13.19
CA ASP A 198 -23.60 53.08 13.83
C ASP A 198 -22.52 53.78 13.00
N ALA A 199 -22.77 55.07 12.77
CA ALA A 199 -21.89 56.03 12.12
C ALA A 199 -21.18 56.88 13.18
N LYS A 200 -19.88 57.15 12.98
CA LYS A 200 -19.05 58.26 13.51
C LYS A 200 -17.62 57.99 13.06
N GLY A 201 -16.84 58.88 12.47
CA GLY A 201 -17.01 60.27 12.07
C GLY A 201 -15.73 60.64 11.30
N GLU A 202 -15.87 61.39 10.21
CA GLU A 202 -14.75 61.98 9.47
C GLU A 202 -14.64 63.47 9.78
N GLU A 203 -13.39 63.91 9.71
CA GLU A 203 -12.82 65.17 10.15
C GLU A 203 -13.37 66.40 9.44
N GLY A 204 -13.46 67.50 10.20
CA GLY A 204 -13.72 68.87 9.76
C GLY A 204 -13.43 69.83 10.89
#